data_AF-A0A534Y5E7-F1
#
_entry.id   AF-A0A534Y5E7-F1
#
_cell.length_a   1.000
_cell.length_b   1.000
_cell.length_c   1.000
_cell.angle_alpha   90.00
_cell.angle_beta   90.00
_cell.angle_gamma   90.00
#
_symmetry.space_group_name_H-M   'P 1'
#
loop_
_entity.id
_entity.type
_entity.pdbx_description
1 polymer ?
#
loop_
_entity_poly.entity_id
_entity_poly.type
_entity_poly.pdbx_seq_one_letter_code
_entity_poly.pdbx_strand_id
1 'polypeptide(L)' 'MHSRAGETAYYLNGKLPRLVLLARGVRFPAGTWIRVADSKLAPWEVEPLVMDLFATLRHRPLPFTVLLTDFDVDEFETG' A
#
# COMPACT_ATOMS: atom_id res chain seq x y z
N MET A 1 -15.41 -3.62 12.53
CA MET A 1 -14.82 -4.71 11.73
C MET A 1 -13.91 -4.06 10.69
N HIS A 2 -12.59 -4.29 10.73
CA HIS A 2 -11.69 -3.76 9.71
C HIS A 2 -11.84 -4.61 8.44
N SER A 3 -11.87 -3.97 7.27
CA SER A 3 -11.82 -4.69 6.00
C SER A 3 -10.50 -5.45 5.89
N ARG A 4 -10.49 -6.58 5.21
CA ARG A 4 -9.30 -7.43 4.98
C ARG A 4 -9.00 -7.55 3.50
N ALA A 5 -7.72 -7.69 3.16
CA ALA A 5 -7.30 -7.87 1.79
C ALA A 5 -7.80 -9.20 1.22
N GLY A 6 -8.53 -9.17 0.11
CA GLY A 6 -8.99 -10.38 -0.58
C GLY A 6 -7.87 -11.14 -1.29
N GLU A 7 -6.78 -10.46 -1.61
CA GLU A 7 -5.61 -10.94 -2.33
C GLU A 7 -4.35 -10.18 -1.88
N THR A 8 -3.17 -10.74 -2.18
CA THR A 8 -1.91 -10.02 -1.99
C THR A 8 -1.73 -9.03 -3.13
N ALA A 9 -1.67 -7.73 -2.82
CA ALA A 9 -1.61 -6.67 -3.83
C ALA A 9 -0.99 -5.39 -3.26
N TYR A 10 -0.60 -4.50 -4.17
CA TYR A 10 -0.13 -3.16 -3.82
C TYR A 10 -1.32 -2.22 -3.65
N TYR A 11 -1.27 -1.46 -2.56
CA TYR A 11 -2.28 -0.46 -2.21
C TYR A 11 -1.61 0.88 -1.91
N LEU A 12 -2.23 1.95 -2.39
CA LEU A 12 -1.84 3.31 -2.15
C LEU A 12 -2.82 3.98 -1.19
N ASN A 13 -2.30 4.69 -0.20
CA ASN A 13 -3.08 5.65 0.56
C ASN A 13 -2.88 7.05 -0.05
N GLY A 14 -3.98 7.70 -0.46
CA GLY A 14 -3.92 9.01 -1.12
C GLY A 14 -3.77 10.20 -0.16
N LYS A 15 -4.08 10.03 1.13
CA LYS A 15 -3.95 11.08 2.15
C LYS A 15 -2.57 11.06 2.82
N LEU A 16 -2.07 9.86 3.10
CA LEU A 16 -0.71 9.59 3.54
C LEU A 16 0.00 8.92 2.36
N PRO A 17 0.89 9.59 1.61
CA PRO A 17 1.50 9.04 0.41
C PRO A 17 2.41 7.86 0.78
N ARG A 18 1.80 6.70 0.97
CA ARG A 18 2.40 5.44 1.42
C ARG A 18 1.94 4.36 0.44
N LEU A 19 2.89 3.62 -0.10
CA LEU A 19 2.65 2.43 -0.90
C LEU A 19 2.88 1.21 -0.03
N VAL A 20 1.91 0.30 0.03
CA VAL A 20 2.05 -0.94 0.79
C VAL A 20 1.79 -2.15 -0.08
N LEU A 21 2.59 -3.20 0.10
CA LEU A 21 2.23 -4.55 -0.35
C LEU A 21 1.52 -5.25 0.81
N LEU A 22 0.22 -5.47 0.68
CA LEU A 22 -0.59 -6.08 1.73
C LEU A 22 -0.90 -7.54 1.36
N ALA A 23 -0.57 -8.49 2.24
CA ALA A 23 -0.85 -9.90 2.01
C ALA A 23 -2.33 -10.23 2.15
N ARG A 24 -2.78 -11.26 1.43
CA ARG A 24 -4.14 -11.79 1.52
C ARG A 24 -4.52 -12.11 2.97
N GLY A 25 -5.70 -11.67 3.39
CA GLY A 25 -6.25 -11.92 4.73
C GLY A 25 -5.79 -10.94 5.80
N VAL A 26 -4.77 -10.12 5.53
CA VAL A 26 -4.30 -9.07 6.44
C VAL A 26 -5.31 -7.92 6.46
N ARG A 27 -5.52 -7.33 7.64
CA ARG A 27 -6.38 -6.16 7.80
C ARG A 27 -5.81 -4.95 7.07
N PHE A 28 -6.68 -4.12 6.50
CA PHE A 28 -6.24 -2.81 6.02
C PHE A 28 -5.84 -1.92 7.19
N PRO A 29 -4.74 -1.16 7.07
CA PRO A 29 -4.46 -0.08 8.00
C PRO A 29 -5.58 0.97 7.97
N ALA A 30 -5.70 1.79 9.00
CA ALA A 30 -6.65 2.90 9.05
C ALA A 30 -6.51 3.83 7.84
N GLY A 31 -7.64 4.23 7.26
CA GLY A 31 -7.70 5.14 6.12
C GLY A 31 -8.26 4.52 4.85
N THR A 32 -8.11 5.25 3.74
CA THR A 32 -8.62 4.86 2.43
C THR A 32 -7.48 4.33 1.57
N TRP A 33 -7.60 3.08 1.15
CA TRP A 33 -6.60 2.37 0.36
C TRP A 33 -7.14 2.05 -1.02
N ILE A 34 -6.34 2.33 -2.05
CA ILE A 34 -6.67 2.09 -3.46
C ILE A 34 -5.72 1.01 -3.98
N ARG A 35 -6.26 -0.07 -4.52
CA ARG A 35 -5.45 -1.11 -5.19
C ARG A 35 -4.83 -0.53 -6.45
N VAL A 36 -3.52 -0.66 -6.61
CA VAL A 36 -2.78 -0.11 -7.75
C VAL A 36 -2.10 -1.17 -8.62
N ALA A 37 -1.72 -2.31 -8.03
CA ALA A 37 -1.12 -3.43 -8.76
C ALA A 37 -1.32 -4.76 -8.03
N ASP A 38 -1.22 -5.88 -8.74
CA ASP A 38 -1.13 -7.20 -8.11
C ASP A 38 0.28 -7.49 -7.58
N SER A 39 0.48 -8.56 -6.82
CA SER A 39 1.78 -8.91 -6.24
C SER A 39 2.78 -9.51 -7.22
N LYS A 40 2.52 -9.54 -8.54
CA LYS A 40 3.44 -10.12 -9.52
C LYS A 40 4.47 -9.11 -10.01
N LEU A 41 4.17 -7.83 -9.89
CA LEU A 41 5.11 -6.75 -10.20
C LEU A 41 6.08 -6.54 -9.04
N ALA A 42 7.32 -6.20 -9.36
CA ALA A 42 8.29 -5.78 -8.38
C ALA A 42 8.00 -4.34 -7.89
N PRO A 43 8.40 -3.95 -6.67
CA PRO A 43 8.09 -2.62 -6.13
C PRO A 43 8.58 -1.46 -7.00
N TRP A 44 9.76 -1.60 -7.63
CA TRP A 44 10.33 -0.58 -8.53
C TRP A 44 9.57 -0.42 -9.86
N GLU A 45 8.72 -1.39 -10.23
CA GLU A 45 7.84 -1.30 -11.39
C GLU A 45 6.51 -0.63 -11.02
N VAL A 46 6.08 -0.78 -9.77
CA VAL A 46 4.82 -0.23 -9.26
C VAL A 46 4.96 1.27 -8.94
N GLU A 47 6.09 1.70 -8.40
CA GLU A 47 6.30 3.10 -8.03
C GLU A 47 6.14 4.07 -9.24
N PRO A 48 6.78 3.86 -10.41
CA PRO A 48 6.56 4.69 -11.59
C PRO A 48 5.10 4.71 -12.03
N LEU A 49 4.42 3.57 -12.01
CA LEU A 49 3.00 3.46 -12.38
C LEU A 49 2.11 4.30 -11.45
N VAL A 50 2.40 4.30 -10.14
CA VAL A 50 1.71 5.16 -9.18
C VAL A 50 1.98 6.63 -9.46
N MET A 51 3.22 7.02 -9.76
CA MET A 51 3.57 8.40 -10.09
C MET A 51 2.91 8.88 -11.39
N ASP A 52 2.74 7.98 -12.35
CA ASP A 52 2.06 8.27 -13.61
C ASP A 52 0.56 8.50 -13.41
N LEU A 53 -0.09 7.66 -12.61
CA LEU A 53 -1.52 7.74 -12.30
C LEU A 53 -1.88 8.90 -11.36
N PHE A 54 -1.00 9.22 -10.41
CA PHE A 54 -1.23 10.23 -9.38
C PHE A 54 -0.19 11.36 -9.51
N ALA A 55 -0.41 12.27 -10.46
CA ALA A 55 0.51 13.37 -10.75
C ALA A 55 0.86 14.24 -9.52
N THR A 56 -0.02 14.31 -8.52
CA THR A 56 0.19 15.04 -7.26
C THR A 56 1.26 14.41 -6.35
N LEU A 57 1.63 13.15 -6.59
CA LEU A 57 2.69 12.44 -5.88
C LEU A 57 4.06 12.61 -6.54
N ARG A 58 4.10 13.10 -7.80
CA ARG A 58 5.36 13.39 -8.50
C ARG A 58 6.14 14.38 -7.64
N HIS A 59 7.41 14.06 -7.37
CA HIS A 59 8.34 14.81 -6.50
C HIS A 59 8.16 14.63 -4.97
N ARG A 60 7.30 13.72 -4.51
CA ARG A 60 7.27 13.32 -3.09
C ARG A 60 7.89 11.93 -2.93
N PRO A 61 8.66 11.68 -1.85
CA PRO A 61 9.01 10.31 -1.52
C PRO A 61 7.72 9.52 -1.28
N LEU A 62 7.64 8.33 -1.86
CA LEU A 62 6.55 7.38 -1.66
C LEU A 62 7.12 6.17 -0.91
N PRO A 63 7.16 6.20 0.44
CA PRO A 63 7.70 5.08 1.20
C PRO A 63 6.94 3.81 0.88
N PHE A 64 7.70 2.75 0.64
CA PHE A 64 7.21 1.40 0.42
C PHE A 64 7.30 0.58 1.71
N THR A 65 6.25 -0.16 2.04
CA THR A 65 6.24 -1.08 3.20
C THR A 65 5.54 -2.38 2.84
N VAL A 66 6.01 -3.50 3.38
CA VAL A 66 5.39 -4.81 3.20
C VAL A 66 4.65 -5.17 4.49
N LEU A 67 3.38 -5.55 4.37
CA LEU A 67 2.51 -5.90 5.48
C LEU A 67 2.00 -7.33 5.26
N LEU A 68 2.63 -8.30 5.93
CA LEU A 68 2.37 -9.73 5.77
C LEU A 68 1.46 -10.30 6.86
N THR A 69 1.37 -9.61 7.99
CA THR A 69 0.62 -10.00 9.18
C THR A 69 -0.15 -8.82 9.75
N ASP A 70 -1.15 -9.10 10.59
CA ASP A 70 -1.88 -8.03 11.31
C ASP A 70 -0.95 -7.27 12.28
N PHE A 71 0.14 -7.90 12.75
CA PHE A 71 1.17 -7.26 13.57
C PHE A 71 1.98 -6.22 12.79
N ASP A 72 2.36 -6.50 11.54
CA ASP A 72 3.02 -5.50 10.69
C ASP A 72 2.14 -4.26 10.50
N VAL A 73 0.82 -4.44 10.51
CA VAL A 73 -0.14 -3.33 10.44
C VAL A 73 -0.16 -2.54 11.75
N ASP A 74 -0.10 -3.20 12.91
CA ASP A 74 0.02 -2.52 14.20
C ASP A 74 1.30 -1.67 14.26
N GLU A 75 2.44 -2.22 13.82
CA GLU A 75 3.71 -1.49 13.74
C GLU A 75 3.63 -0.32 12.75
N PHE A 76 3.00 -0.53 11.59
CA PHE A 76 2.79 0.51 10.59
C PHE A 76 1.92 1.67 11.08
N GLU A 77 0.90 1.40 11.91
CA GLU A 77 -0.01 2.41 12.45
C GLU A 77 0.55 3.17 13.65
N THR A 78 1.52 2.59 14.36
CA THR A 78 2.13 3.19 15.55
C THR A 78 3.39 4.00 15.27
N GLY A 79 3.99 3.85 14.08
CA GLY A 79 5.17 4.60 13.62
C GLY A 79 4.86 5.88 12.85
#